data_AF-A0AAJ2BWE3-F1
#
_entry.id   AF-A0AAJ2BWE3-F1
#
_cell.length_a   1.000
_cell.length_b   1.000
_cell.length_c   1.000
_cell.angle_alpha   90.00
_cell.angle_beta   90.00
_cell.angle_gamma   90.00
#
_symmetry.space_group_name_H-M   'P 1'
#
loop_
_entity.id
_entity.type
_entity.pdbx_description
1 polymer ?
#
loop_
_entity_poly.entity_id
_entity_poly.type
_entity_poly.pdbx_seq_one_letter_code
_entity_poly.pdbx_strand_id
1 'polypeptide(L)'
;MNTKYLMVASAVVMGLIGISCTFFPQEIIASISGSETTFPVLILQVLGALYLGFAMMNWMAKTVLIGGIYARPLAMGNLMHFAIAGIALLKAAMQYTALSYLWFICLIYVLFALLFTYVFVTSPVKK
;
A
#
# COMPACT_ATOMS: atom_id res chain seq x y z
N MET A 1 17.01 -4.87 10.73
CA MET A 1 16.11 -5.71 9.92
C MET A 1 16.68 -5.81 8.51
N ASN A 2 16.54 -6.95 7.82
CA ASN A 2 16.83 -7.01 6.38
C ASN A 2 15.65 -6.39 5.62
N THR A 3 15.74 -5.09 5.31
CA THR A 3 14.65 -4.33 4.69
C THR A 3 14.36 -4.77 3.25
N LYS A 4 15.25 -5.55 2.61
CA LYS A 4 15.04 -6.05 1.25
C LYS A 4 13.71 -6.80 1.12
N TYR A 5 13.40 -7.70 2.04
CA TYR A 5 12.17 -8.48 1.99
C TYR A 5 10.93 -7.63 2.23
N LEU A 6 11.03 -6.65 3.16
CA LEU A 6 9.96 -5.69 3.39
C LEU A 6 9.65 -4.89 2.12
N MET A 7 10.68 -4.39 1.45
CA MET A 7 10.54 -3.61 0.21
C MET A 7 10.00 -4.45 -0.95
N VAL A 8 10.42 -5.72 -1.07
CA VAL A 8 9.87 -6.63 -2.08
C VAL A 8 8.40 -6.93 -1.79
N ALA A 9 8.06 -7.25 -0.55
CA ALA A 9 6.69 -7.54 -0.16
C ALA A 9 5.76 -6.34 -0.37
N SER A 10 6.18 -5.13 0.03
CA SER A 10 5.39 -3.91 -0.19
C SER A 10 5.26 -3.59 -1.68
N ALA A 11 6.33 -3.80 -2.48
CA ALA A 11 6.27 -3.65 -3.93
C ALA A 11 5.27 -4.60 -4.58
N VAL A 12 5.25 -5.87 -4.18
CA VAL A 12 4.30 -6.86 -4.71
C VAL A 12 2.86 -6.50 -4.35
N VAL A 13 2.60 -6.15 -3.08
CA VAL A 13 1.25 -5.78 -2.63
C VAL A 13 0.74 -4.55 -3.36
N MET A 14 1.53 -3.47 -3.39
CA MET A 14 1.16 -2.24 -4.10
C MET A 14 1.07 -2.46 -5.61
N GLY A 15 1.93 -3.31 -6.18
CA GLY A 15 1.93 -3.65 -7.59
C GLY A 15 0.65 -4.39 -8.00
N LEU A 16 0.23 -5.38 -7.22
CA LEU A 16 -1.02 -6.10 -7.46
C LEU A 16 -2.22 -5.15 -7.39
N ILE A 17 -2.31 -4.31 -6.36
CA ILE A 17 -3.37 -3.31 -6.22
C ILE A 17 -3.34 -2.33 -7.41
N GLY A 18 -2.16 -1.84 -7.78
CA GLY A 18 -1.99 -0.91 -8.89
C GLY A 18 -2.37 -1.49 -10.25
N ILE A 19 -2.03 -2.76 -10.50
CA ILE A 19 -2.46 -3.50 -11.70
C ILE A 19 -3.99 -3.65 -11.69
N SER A 20 -4.57 -4.10 -10.58
CA SER A 20 -6.02 -4.27 -10.46
C SER A 20 -6.78 -2.97 -10.73
N CYS A 21 -6.37 -1.87 -10.09
CA CYS A 21 -7.02 -0.57 -10.25
C CYS A 21 -6.80 0.07 -11.63
N THR A 22 -5.71 -0.22 -12.32
CA THR A 22 -5.43 0.35 -13.65
C THR A 22 -6.13 -0.43 -14.77
N PHE A 23 -6.09 -1.76 -14.70
CA PHE A 23 -6.53 -2.63 -15.79
C PHE A 23 -7.93 -3.23 -15.62
N PHE A 24 -8.47 -3.24 -14.39
CA PHE A 24 -9.82 -3.73 -14.11
C PHE A 24 -10.72 -2.69 -13.37
N PRO A 25 -10.67 -1.39 -13.71
CA PRO A 25 -11.37 -0.38 -12.93
C PRO A 25 -12.89 -0.43 -13.12
N GLN A 26 -13.38 -0.81 -14.31
CA GLN A 26 -14.82 -0.92 -14.58
C GLN A 26 -15.43 -2.05 -13.77
N GLU A 27 -14.78 -3.22 -13.75
CA GLU A 27 -15.22 -4.40 -13.00
C GLU A 27 -15.27 -4.12 -11.50
N ILE A 28 -14.25 -3.43 -10.98
CA ILE A 28 -14.21 -3.03 -9.57
C ILE A 28 -15.36 -2.07 -9.26
N ILE A 29 -15.57 -1.02 -10.06
CA ILE A 29 -16.65 -0.05 -9.81
C ILE A 29 -18.02 -0.71 -9.94
N ALA A 30 -18.25 -1.52 -10.99
CA ALA A 30 -19.50 -2.24 -11.20
C ALA A 30 -19.83 -3.18 -10.02
N SER A 31 -18.81 -3.84 -9.44
CA SER A 31 -19.00 -4.71 -8.28
C SER A 31 -19.45 -3.97 -7.01
N ILE A 32 -19.21 -2.65 -6.92
CA ILE A 32 -19.52 -1.83 -5.73
C ILE A 32 -20.82 -1.05 -5.93
N SER A 33 -21.01 -0.41 -7.08
CA SER A 33 -22.11 0.53 -7.34
C SER A 33 -23.23 -0.05 -8.20
N GLY A 34 -23.02 -1.20 -8.84
CA GLY A 34 -23.93 -1.74 -9.85
C GLY A 34 -24.05 -0.88 -11.13
N SER A 35 -23.21 0.14 -11.30
CA SER A 35 -23.23 1.05 -12.45
C SER A 35 -21.83 1.49 -12.87
N GLU A 36 -21.55 1.41 -14.17
CA GLU A 36 -20.29 1.87 -14.77
C GLU A 36 -20.34 3.39 -14.99
N THR A 37 -19.94 4.15 -13.98
CA THR A 37 -19.85 5.61 -14.09
C THR A 37 -18.43 6.02 -14.51
N THR A 38 -18.32 6.87 -15.53
CA THR A 38 -17.03 7.21 -16.18
C THR A 38 -16.03 7.89 -15.22
N PHE A 39 -16.51 8.74 -14.32
CA PHE A 39 -15.63 9.55 -13.46
C PHE A 39 -14.97 8.75 -12.32
N PRO A 40 -15.68 7.92 -11.53
CA PRO A 40 -15.05 7.03 -10.55
C PRO A 40 -14.05 6.04 -11.15
N VAL A 41 -14.33 5.53 -12.36
CA VAL A 41 -13.40 4.66 -13.11
C VAL A 41 -12.08 5.38 -13.38
N LEU A 42 -12.13 6.63 -13.85
CA LEU A 42 -10.93 7.44 -14.08
C LEU A 42 -10.14 7.69 -12.78
N ILE A 43 -10.82 8.03 -11.69
CA ILE A 43 -10.18 8.21 -10.38
C ILE A 43 -9.46 6.93 -9.95
N LEU A 44 -10.11 5.77 -10.11
CA LEU A 44 -9.53 4.49 -9.74
C LEU A 44 -8.28 4.16 -10.56
N GLN A 45 -8.27 4.48 -11.86
CA GLN A 45 -7.08 4.32 -12.71
C GLN A 45 -5.92 5.22 -12.29
N VAL A 46 -6.20 6.49 -11.96
CA VAL A 46 -5.16 7.42 -11.48
C VAL A 46 -4.59 6.95 -10.13
N LEU A 47 -5.44 6.42 -9.23
CA LEU A 47 -4.99 5.78 -8.01
C LEU A 47 -4.14 4.52 -8.31
N GLY A 48 -4.54 3.72 -9.29
CA GLY A 48 -3.76 2.58 -9.77
C GLY A 48 -2.35 2.97 -10.20
N ALA A 49 -2.22 4.04 -10.99
CA ALA A 49 -0.93 4.59 -11.39
C ALA A 49 -0.08 5.06 -10.20
N LEU A 50 -0.69 5.68 -9.17
CA LEU A 50 -0.01 6.06 -7.93
C LEU A 50 0.54 4.83 -7.19
N TYR A 51 -0.25 3.77 -7.05
CA TYR A 51 0.17 2.50 -6.43
C TYR A 51 1.31 1.84 -7.21
N LEU A 52 1.24 1.81 -8.54
CA LEU A 52 2.33 1.31 -9.40
C LEU A 52 3.62 2.13 -9.21
N GLY A 53 3.51 3.45 -9.10
CA GLY A 53 4.65 4.32 -8.81
C GLY A 53 5.34 3.94 -7.49
N PHE A 54 4.57 3.76 -6.42
CA PHE A 54 5.10 3.29 -5.14
C PHE A 54 5.67 1.87 -5.21
N ALA A 55 5.02 0.96 -5.95
CA ALA A 55 5.51 -0.39 -6.17
C ALA A 55 6.89 -0.38 -6.84
N MET A 56 7.07 0.44 -7.88
CA MET A 56 8.33 0.59 -8.59
C MET A 56 9.42 1.22 -7.72
N MET A 57 9.10 2.28 -6.96
CA MET A 57 10.03 2.87 -6.01
C MET A 57 10.52 1.82 -4.99
N ASN A 58 9.61 1.01 -4.45
CA ASN A 58 9.94 -0.03 -3.50
C ASN A 58 10.79 -1.14 -4.14
N TRP A 59 10.45 -1.57 -5.36
CA TRP A 59 11.19 -2.58 -6.09
C TRP A 59 12.61 -2.12 -6.42
N MET A 60 12.78 -0.89 -6.90
CA MET A 60 14.08 -0.36 -7.29
C MET A 60 14.97 -0.08 -6.09
N ALA A 61 14.40 0.36 -4.96
CA ALA A 61 15.14 0.65 -3.74
C ALA A 61 15.42 -0.57 -2.84
N LYS A 62 14.94 -1.78 -3.20
CA LYS A 62 15.02 -2.98 -2.33
C LYS A 62 16.43 -3.38 -1.87
N THR A 63 17.48 -2.95 -2.57
CA THR A 63 18.89 -3.21 -2.22
C THR A 63 19.58 -2.04 -1.53
N VAL A 64 18.89 -0.90 -1.37
CA VAL A 64 19.41 0.28 -0.69
C VAL A 64 19.24 0.14 0.82
N LEU A 65 20.12 0.77 1.60
CA LEU A 65 19.99 0.87 3.05
C LEU A 65 18.79 1.76 3.43
N ILE A 66 17.63 1.13 3.65
CA ILE A 66 16.39 1.83 4.03
C ILE A 66 16.46 2.34 5.47
N GLY A 67 15.92 3.53 5.72
CA GLY A 67 15.91 4.19 7.03
C GLY A 67 17.07 5.17 7.26
N GLY A 68 18.11 5.13 6.42
CA GLY A 68 19.21 6.12 6.44
C GLY A 68 18.79 7.43 5.78
N ILE A 69 19.58 8.50 5.94
CA ILE A 69 19.23 9.88 5.50
C ILE A 69 18.68 9.91 4.06
N TYR A 70 19.29 9.16 3.13
CA TYR A 70 18.88 9.12 1.72
C TYR A 70 17.57 8.36 1.46
N ALA A 71 17.32 7.26 2.17
CA ALA A 71 16.15 6.40 1.96
C ALA A 71 15.03 6.63 3.00
N ARG A 72 15.23 7.57 3.92
CA ARG A 72 14.26 7.92 4.97
C ARG A 72 12.95 8.50 4.40
N PRO A 73 12.96 9.34 3.35
CA PRO A 73 11.71 9.80 2.73
C PRO A 73 10.88 8.65 2.15
N LEU A 74 11.53 7.64 1.54
CA LEU A 74 10.84 6.48 1.00
C LEU A 74 10.23 5.61 2.11
N ALA A 75 10.96 5.41 3.22
CA ALA A 75 10.42 4.72 4.39
C ALA A 75 9.20 5.47 4.98
N MET A 76 9.29 6.80 5.07
CA MET A 76 8.19 7.64 5.55
C MET A 76 6.97 7.61 4.62
N GLY A 77 7.18 7.65 3.29
CA GLY A 77 6.10 7.55 2.32
C GLY A 77 5.32 6.24 2.46
N ASN A 78 6.02 5.11 2.60
CA ASN A 78 5.39 3.82 2.86
C ASN A 78 4.68 3.80 4.21
N LEU A 79 5.31 4.33 5.27
CA LEU A 79 4.70 4.42 6.60
C LEU A 79 3.37 5.19 6.54
N MET A 80 3.37 6.38 5.95
CA MET A 80 2.18 7.22 5.81
C MET A 80 1.10 6.52 5.01
N HIS A 81 1.46 5.87 3.90
CA HIS A 81 0.53 5.10 3.11
C HIS A 81 -0.15 4.00 3.93
N PHE A 82 0.64 3.08 4.51
CA PHE A 82 0.11 1.91 5.21
C PHE A 82 -0.61 2.30 6.51
N ALA A 83 -0.14 3.31 7.24
CA ALA A 83 -0.77 3.78 8.47
C ALA A 83 -2.12 4.46 8.19
N ILE A 84 -2.17 5.43 7.28
CA ILE A 84 -3.40 6.18 7.01
C ILE A 84 -4.45 5.28 6.35
N ALA A 85 -4.04 4.49 5.34
CA ALA A 85 -4.95 3.55 4.70
C ALA A 85 -5.38 2.44 5.67
N GLY A 86 -4.49 1.96 6.55
CA GLY A 86 -4.82 1.00 7.60
C GLY A 86 -5.88 1.52 8.57
N ILE A 87 -5.79 2.78 9.00
CA ILE A 87 -6.82 3.41 9.85
C ILE A 87 -8.16 3.52 9.11
N ALA A 88 -8.15 3.89 7.83
CA ALA A 88 -9.35 3.96 7.01
C ALA A 88 -10.00 2.58 6.84
N LEU A 89 -9.19 1.54 6.58
CA LEU A 89 -9.64 0.15 6.47
C LEU A 89 -10.20 -0.38 7.78
N LEU A 90 -9.59 -0.06 8.92
CA LEU A 90 -10.09 -0.44 10.23
C LEU A 90 -11.49 0.14 10.48
N LYS A 91 -11.68 1.44 10.19
CA LYS A 91 -13.00 2.08 10.28
C LYS A 91 -14.02 1.39 9.37
N ALA A 92 -13.63 1.10 8.13
CA ALA A 92 -14.49 0.41 7.18
C ALA A 92 -14.86 -1.02 7.65
N ALA A 93 -13.90 -1.78 8.17
CA ALA A 93 -14.13 -3.13 8.68
C ALA A 93 -15.09 -3.16 9.88
N MET A 94 -15.04 -2.13 10.73
CA MET A 94 -15.98 -1.95 11.84
C MET A 94 -17.38 -1.52 11.39
N GLN A 95 -17.47 -0.68 10.35
CA GLN A 95 -18.74 -0.16 9.84
C GLN A 95 -19.47 -1.18 8.96
N TYR A 96 -18.75 -1.89 8.10
CA TYR A 96 -19.30 -2.82 7.12
C TYR A 96 -19.03 -4.28 7.54
N THR A 97 -19.66 -4.70 8.63
CA THR A 97 -19.42 -6.02 9.27
C THR A 97 -19.71 -7.22 8.37
N ALA A 98 -20.55 -7.07 7.34
CA ALA A 98 -20.81 -8.10 6.34
C ALA A 98 -19.61 -8.37 5.40
N LEU A 99 -18.66 -7.44 5.29
CA LEU A 99 -17.50 -7.52 4.40
C LEU A 99 -16.28 -8.04 5.16
N SER A 100 -16.32 -9.28 5.62
CA SER A 100 -15.27 -9.89 6.46
C SER A 100 -13.86 -9.84 5.86
N TYR A 101 -13.73 -9.75 4.54
CA TYR A 101 -12.44 -9.59 3.87
C TYR A 101 -11.73 -8.28 4.22
N LEU A 102 -12.46 -7.22 4.64
CA LEU A 102 -11.86 -5.96 5.06
C LEU A 102 -10.95 -6.12 6.27
N TRP A 103 -11.26 -7.04 7.19
CA TRP A 103 -10.39 -7.35 8.33
C TRP A 103 -9.06 -7.95 7.88
N PHE A 104 -9.08 -8.83 6.88
CA PHE A 104 -7.87 -9.43 6.32
C PHE A 104 -6.99 -8.38 5.64
N ILE A 105 -7.57 -7.49 4.84
CA ILE A 105 -6.84 -6.39 4.19
C ILE A 105 -6.30 -5.42 5.26
N CYS A 106 -7.11 -5.07 6.26
CA CYS A 106 -6.69 -4.22 7.38
C CYS A 106 -5.48 -4.82 8.12
N LEU A 107 -5.48 -6.12 8.39
CA LEU A 107 -4.37 -6.80 9.06
C LEU A 107 -3.07 -6.66 8.27
N ILE A 108 -3.12 -6.83 6.94
CA ILE A 108 -1.95 -6.65 6.06
C ILE A 108 -1.43 -5.21 6.16
N TYR A 109 -2.31 -4.22 6.08
CA TYR A 109 -1.92 -2.80 6.14
C TYR A 109 -1.33 -2.43 7.51
N VAL A 110 -1.94 -2.88 8.61
CA VAL A 110 -1.41 -2.64 9.97
C VAL A 110 -0.04 -3.31 10.15
N LEU A 111 0.15 -4.53 9.64
CA LEU A 111 1.44 -5.20 9.71
C LEU A 111 2.54 -4.38 8.99
N PHE A 112 2.29 -3.92 7.76
CA PHE A 112 3.23 -3.07 7.05
C PHE A 112 3.47 -1.74 7.79
N ALA A 113 2.44 -1.11 8.33
CA ALA A 113 2.57 0.13 9.09
C ALA A 113 3.49 -0.04 10.30
N LEU A 114 3.34 -1.13 11.06
CA LEU A 114 4.21 -1.45 12.20
C LEU A 114 5.65 -1.70 11.76
N LEU A 115 5.86 -2.45 10.67
CA LEU A 115 7.19 -2.72 10.12
C LEU A 115 7.89 -1.46 9.61
N PHE A 116 7.18 -0.57 8.91
CA PHE A 116 7.74 0.71 8.46
C PHE A 116 7.93 1.71 9.61
N THR A 117 7.09 1.65 10.66
CA THR A 117 7.33 2.41 11.90
C THR A 117 8.65 1.97 12.52
N TYR A 118 8.86 0.65 12.65
CA TYR A 118 10.11 0.09 13.16
C TYR A 118 11.32 0.56 12.34
N VAL A 119 11.24 0.51 11.01
CA VAL A 119 12.31 1.02 10.12
C VAL A 119 12.57 2.51 10.31
N PHE A 120 11.53 3.30 10.55
CA PHE A 120 11.65 4.74 10.68
C PHE A 120 12.26 5.19 12.01
N VAL A 121 11.94 4.49 13.11
CA VAL A 121 12.43 4.82 14.45
C VAL A 121 13.78 4.19 14.77
N THR A 122 14.16 3.11 14.08
CA THR A 122 15.45 2.47 14.28
C THR A 122 16.51 3.01 13.32
N SER A 123 17.69 3.29 13.85
CA SER A 123 18.84 3.64 13.02
C SER A 123 19.29 2.40 12.23
N PRO A 124 19.52 2.52 10.90
CA PRO A 124 20.03 1.40 10.13
C PRO A 124 21.45 1.07 10.56
N VAL A 125 21.68 -0.18 10.96
CA VAL A 125 23.03 -0.70 11.22
C VAL A 125 23.64 -1.06 9.87
N LYS A 126 24.78 -0.44 9.51
CA LYS A 126 25.57 -0.88 8.36
C LYS A 126 25.95 -2.35 8.58
N LYS A 127 25.52 -3.21 7.65
CA LYS A 127 26.04 -4.57 7.53
C LYS A 127 27.25 -4.56 6.61
#